data_AF-A0A535C7Q9-F1
#
_entry.id   AF-A0A535C7Q9-F1
#
_cell.length_a   1.000
_cell.length_b   1.000
_cell.length_c   1.000
_cell.angle_alpha   90.00
_cell.angle_beta   90.00
_cell.angle_gamma   90.00
#
_symmetry.space_group_name_H-M   'P 1'
#
loop_
_entity.id
_entity.type
_entity.pdbx_description
1 polymer ?
#
loop_
_entity_poly.entity_id
_entity_poly.type
_entity_poly.pdbx_seq_one_letter_code
_entity_poly.pdbx_strand_id
1 'polypeptide(L)'
;MAAIVSRSTQSGRPRGPSAWAIIRLVLRYALLVILALLFLLPFYLIVRNGLAAESEITSPNWTFFPSTLHFENIQELFKDTEVPFLDGMVNSTIIAVLQTAGQILLSALAGYGLARIPYRWSNQVFYAILVTLMIPSAVIFVPTYVIVSYLGWVSTLQGLVVPGVFSGFTTFLFRQFFLGFPRELEEAGRVDGLGYWGVFWRIVVPNSFGIIAALSVITFIASWNAFLWPLVIGQDSSAWTVQVVLSNFLNAQVLNLHELFIGATIAILPLVIIFLFLQRYIVEGYKQSGLKG
;
A
#
# COMPACT_ATOMS: atom_id res chain seq x y z
N MET A 1 17.25 -68.00 26.80
CA MET A 1 18.57 -67.34 26.91
C MET A 1 18.70 -66.39 25.73
N ALA A 2 18.21 -65.15 25.83
CA ALA A 2 18.84 -64.00 26.49
C ALA A 2 19.92 -63.33 25.62
N ALA A 3 19.57 -62.19 25.01
CA ALA A 3 20.39 -60.97 24.93
C ALA A 3 19.61 -59.88 24.19
N ILE A 4 18.81 -59.14 24.94
CA ILE A 4 18.27 -57.83 24.54
C ILE A 4 19.45 -56.86 24.57
N VAL A 5 19.90 -56.39 23.40
CA VAL A 5 20.89 -55.32 23.31
C VAL A 5 20.15 -53.99 23.52
N SER A 6 20.27 -53.45 24.73
CA SER A 6 19.85 -52.10 25.08
C SER A 6 20.74 -51.08 24.35
N ARG A 7 20.18 -50.39 23.35
CA ARG A 7 20.78 -49.15 22.84
C ARG A 7 20.51 -48.05 23.86
N SER A 8 21.53 -47.67 24.60
CA SER A 8 21.55 -46.49 25.45
C SER A 8 21.27 -45.24 24.61
N THR A 9 20.10 -44.63 24.78
CA THR A 9 19.80 -43.26 24.38
C THR A 9 20.63 -42.33 25.24
N GLN A 10 21.80 -41.91 24.75
CA GLN A 10 22.53 -40.79 25.35
C GLN A 10 21.69 -39.53 25.17
N SER A 11 21.07 -39.08 26.26
CA SER A 11 20.42 -37.78 26.39
C SER A 11 21.50 -36.69 26.42
N GLY A 12 21.90 -36.21 25.23
CA GLY A 12 22.72 -35.02 25.11
C GLY A 12 22.00 -33.82 25.71
N ARG A 13 22.50 -33.30 26.84
CA ARG A 13 22.04 -32.02 27.42
C ARG A 13 22.16 -30.94 26.35
N PRO A 14 21.16 -30.04 26.18
CA PRO A 14 21.27 -28.95 25.24
C PRO A 14 22.47 -28.08 25.62
N ARG A 15 23.49 -28.02 24.74
CA ARG A 15 24.60 -27.08 24.90
C ARG A 15 24.01 -25.67 24.86
N GLY A 16 24.18 -24.90 25.93
CA GLY A 16 23.78 -23.49 25.96
C GLY A 16 24.40 -22.71 24.79
N PRO A 17 23.76 -21.61 24.34
CA PRO A 17 24.25 -20.84 23.22
C PRO A 17 25.71 -20.41 23.46
N SER A 18 26.57 -20.60 22.46
CA SER A 18 27.97 -20.19 22.57
C SER A 18 28.07 -18.66 22.76
N ALA A 19 29.10 -18.18 23.48
CA ALA A 19 29.33 -16.75 23.69
C ALA A 19 29.33 -15.96 22.35
N TRP A 20 29.87 -16.59 21.29
CA TRP A 20 29.84 -16.07 19.91
C TRP A 20 28.43 -15.93 19.32
N ALA A 21 27.52 -16.86 19.64
CA ALA A 21 26.13 -16.78 19.22
C ALA A 21 25.41 -15.61 19.92
N ILE A 22 25.70 -15.39 21.21
CA ILE A 22 25.15 -14.26 21.98
C ILE A 22 25.68 -12.93 21.45
N ILE A 23 27.00 -12.81 21.21
CA ILE A 23 27.60 -11.59 20.64
C ILE A 23 27.01 -11.26 19.27
N ARG A 24 26.87 -12.26 18.39
CA ARG A 24 26.25 -12.07 17.07
C ARG A 24 24.79 -11.63 17.17
N LEU A 25 24.04 -12.18 18.12
CA LEU A 25 22.66 -11.80 18.39
C LEU A 25 22.57 -10.33 18.84
N VAL A 26 23.38 -9.94 19.82
CA VAL A 26 23.43 -8.58 20.36
C VAL A 26 23.80 -7.58 19.27
N LEU A 27 24.85 -7.85 18.48
CA LEU A 27 25.25 -6.98 17.37
C LEU A 27 24.15 -6.84 16.31
N ARG A 28 23.47 -7.94 15.98
CA ARG A 28 22.33 -7.92 15.05
C ARG A 28 21.19 -7.06 15.56
N TYR A 29 20.78 -7.22 16.81
CA TYR A 29 19.71 -6.42 17.40
C TYR A 29 20.11 -4.95 17.54
N ALA A 30 21.34 -4.66 17.97
CA ALA A 30 21.84 -3.30 18.05
C ALA A 30 21.79 -2.60 16.68
N LEU A 31 22.26 -3.26 15.62
CA LEU A 31 22.17 -2.74 14.26
C LEU A 31 20.70 -2.50 13.84
N LEU A 32 19.81 -3.46 14.11
CA LEU A 32 18.38 -3.33 13.79
C LEU A 32 17.72 -2.16 14.54
N VAL A 33 18.08 -1.94 15.81
CA VAL A 33 17.57 -0.79 16.59
C VAL A 33 18.10 0.52 16.04
N ILE A 34 19.39 0.62 15.73
CA ILE A 34 19.98 1.84 15.15
C ILE A 34 19.31 2.17 13.82
N LEU A 35 19.14 1.17 12.94
CA LEU A 35 18.43 1.35 11.68
C LEU A 35 16.99 1.78 11.91
N ALA A 36 16.27 1.12 12.82
CA ALA A 36 14.88 1.49 13.14
C ALA A 36 14.77 2.94 13.62
N LEU A 37 15.66 3.40 14.51
CA LEU A 37 15.70 4.78 14.97
C LEU A 37 15.98 5.77 13.83
N LEU A 38 16.90 5.43 12.92
CA LEU A 38 17.21 6.25 11.75
C LEU A 38 15.99 6.37 10.82
N PHE A 39 15.25 5.28 10.60
CA PHE A 39 14.02 5.29 9.80
C PHE A 39 12.87 6.06 10.47
N LEU A 40 12.82 6.10 11.81
CA LEU A 40 11.80 6.82 12.56
C LEU A 40 12.10 8.31 12.71
N LEU A 41 13.34 8.75 12.50
CA LEU A 41 13.75 10.14 12.59
C LEU A 41 12.88 11.11 11.77
N PRO A 42 12.61 10.90 10.46
CA PRO A 42 11.75 11.82 9.71
C PRO A 42 10.32 11.89 10.25
N PHE A 43 9.76 10.77 10.73
CA PHE A 43 8.43 10.75 11.36
C PHE A 43 8.42 11.51 12.68
N TYR A 44 9.49 11.40 13.46
CA TYR A 44 9.67 12.20 14.66
C TYR A 44 9.71 13.68 14.33
N LEU A 45 10.46 14.10 13.31
CA LEU A 45 10.60 15.51 12.93
C LEU A 45 9.27 16.13 12.49
N ILE A 46 8.45 15.42 11.71
CA ILE A 46 7.14 15.95 11.29
C ILE A 46 6.17 16.09 12.47
N VAL A 47 6.16 15.13 13.41
CA VAL A 47 5.32 15.20 14.61
C VAL A 47 5.79 16.32 15.52
N ARG A 48 7.11 16.40 15.74
CA ARG A 48 7.77 17.43 16.56
C ARG A 48 7.45 18.81 16.02
N ASN A 49 7.64 19.04 14.73
CA ASN A 49 7.40 20.35 14.13
C ASN A 49 5.91 20.69 14.02
N GLY A 50 5.04 19.70 13.81
CA GLY A 50 3.59 19.91 13.80
C GLY A 50 3.04 20.37 15.15
N LEU A 51 3.73 20.06 16.25
CA LEU A 51 3.36 20.44 17.62
C LEU A 51 4.24 21.58 18.18
N ALA A 52 5.14 22.15 17.39
CA ALA A 52 6.01 23.25 17.79
C ALA A 52 5.44 24.61 17.37
N ALA A 53 5.93 25.68 18.01
CA ALA A 53 5.71 27.03 17.51
C ALA A 53 6.54 27.27 16.23
N GLU A 54 6.03 28.08 15.31
CA GLU A 54 6.69 28.35 14.02
C GLU A 54 8.10 28.95 14.17
N SER A 55 8.31 29.78 15.20
CA SER A 55 9.62 30.34 15.55
C SER A 55 10.64 29.27 15.95
N GLU A 56 10.20 28.14 16.51
CA GLU A 56 11.07 27.01 16.84
C GLU A 56 11.38 26.12 15.64
N ILE A 57 10.50 26.10 14.64
CA ILE A 57 10.70 25.35 13.38
C ILE A 57 11.81 26.03 12.55
N THR A 58 11.83 27.37 12.55
CA THR A 58 12.78 28.19 11.76
C THR A 58 14.00 28.66 12.56
N SER A 59 14.07 28.34 13.85
CA SER A 59 15.17 28.72 14.74
C SER A 59 16.52 28.13 14.29
N PRO A 60 17.61 28.92 14.26
CA PRO A 60 18.95 28.39 14.03
C PRO A 60 19.44 27.48 15.17
N ASN A 61 18.90 27.66 16.38
CA ASN A 61 19.19 26.81 17.53
C ASN A 61 18.14 25.71 17.60
N TRP A 62 18.46 24.56 17.01
CA TRP A 62 17.55 23.41 16.99
C TRP A 62 17.46 22.74 18.36
N THR A 63 16.24 22.51 18.82
CA THR A 63 15.96 21.72 20.03
C THR A 63 15.33 20.39 19.63
N PHE A 64 15.73 19.31 20.33
CA PHE A 64 15.15 18.00 20.12
C PHE A 64 13.64 18.06 20.41
N PHE A 65 13.25 18.43 21.63
CA PHE A 65 11.84 18.64 21.98
C PHE A 65 11.43 20.12 21.84
N PRO A 66 10.18 20.40 21.45
CA PRO A 66 9.64 21.76 21.47
C PRO A 66 9.61 22.31 22.91
N SER A 67 9.69 23.64 23.08
CA SER A 67 9.61 24.23 24.42
C SER A 67 8.20 24.11 25.02
N THR A 68 7.18 24.23 24.17
CA THR A 68 5.77 24.01 24.48
C THR A 68 5.12 23.16 23.38
N LEU A 69 4.24 22.24 23.79
CA LEU A 69 3.46 21.43 22.84
C LEU A 69 2.16 22.16 22.49
N HIS A 70 2.04 22.58 21.24
CA HIS A 70 0.91 23.30 20.70
C HIS A 70 -0.10 22.33 20.06
N PHE A 71 -0.97 21.74 20.88
CA PHE A 71 -2.03 20.85 20.37
C PHE A 71 -3.13 21.62 19.62
N GLU A 72 -3.23 22.93 19.85
CA GLU A 72 -4.09 23.86 19.12
C GLU A 72 -3.82 23.86 17.61
N ASN A 73 -2.58 23.57 17.18
CA ASN A 73 -2.19 23.46 15.77
C ASN A 73 -3.05 22.42 15.02
N ILE A 74 -3.50 21.37 15.71
CA ILE A 74 -4.41 20.38 15.14
C ILE A 74 -5.76 21.03 14.84
N GLN A 75 -6.29 21.83 15.77
CA GLN A 75 -7.59 22.49 15.59
C GLN A 75 -7.52 23.60 14.55
N GLU A 76 -6.40 24.32 14.47
CA GLU A 76 -6.14 25.35 13.48
C GLU A 76 -6.20 24.78 12.06
N LEU A 77 -5.48 23.68 11.81
CA LEU A 77 -5.49 22.96 10.53
C LEU A 77 -6.91 22.61 10.03
N PHE A 78 -7.81 22.20 10.93
CA PHE A 78 -9.18 21.83 10.55
C PHE A 78 -10.13 23.03 10.44
N LYS A 79 -9.73 24.21 10.90
CA LYS A 79 -10.51 25.45 10.83
C LYS A 79 -10.05 26.36 9.70
N ASP A 80 -8.86 26.16 9.16
CA ASP A 80 -8.38 26.91 8.01
C ASP A 80 -9.30 26.69 6.80
N THR A 81 -9.89 27.78 6.33
CA THR A 81 -10.82 27.77 5.19
C THR A 81 -10.08 27.93 3.86
N GLU A 82 -8.84 28.43 3.87
CA GLU A 82 -7.97 28.51 2.70
C GLU A 82 -7.43 27.13 2.31
N VAL A 83 -7.38 26.23 3.29
CA VAL A 83 -6.87 24.86 3.13
C VAL A 83 -7.91 23.84 3.60
N PRO A 84 -8.80 23.34 2.73
CA PRO A 84 -9.85 22.39 3.10
C PRO A 84 -9.29 20.99 3.37
N PHE A 85 -8.55 20.83 4.48
CA PHE A 85 -7.80 19.62 4.81
C PHE A 85 -8.68 18.41 5.06
N LEU A 86 -9.82 18.59 5.73
CA LEU A 86 -10.76 17.50 5.97
C LEU A 86 -11.33 16.96 4.67
N ASP A 87 -11.73 17.84 3.75
CA ASP A 87 -12.24 17.44 2.43
C ASP A 87 -11.16 16.71 1.63
N GLY A 88 -9.92 17.22 1.67
CA GLY A 88 -8.75 16.55 1.11
C GLY A 88 -8.55 15.12 1.62
N MET A 89 -8.67 14.91 2.93
CA MET A 89 -8.57 13.59 3.57
C MET A 89 -9.71 12.66 3.15
N VAL A 90 -10.95 13.18 3.11
CA VAL A 90 -12.14 12.42 2.70
C VAL A 90 -12.04 12.01 1.23
N ASN A 91 -11.73 12.95 0.34
CA ASN A 91 -11.52 12.70 -1.07
C ASN A 91 -10.44 11.66 -1.32
N SER A 92 -9.27 11.80 -0.66
CA SER A 92 -8.17 10.82 -0.79
C SER A 92 -8.59 9.43 -0.35
N THR A 93 -9.34 9.33 0.74
CA THR A 93 -9.86 8.06 1.25
C THR A 93 -10.81 7.43 0.26
N ILE A 94 -11.80 8.18 -0.24
CA ILE A 94 -12.79 7.69 -1.20
C ILE A 94 -12.09 7.26 -2.50
N ILE A 95 -11.21 8.09 -3.04
CA ILE A 95 -10.48 7.80 -4.29
C ILE A 95 -9.61 6.55 -4.11
N ALA A 96 -8.82 6.47 -3.04
CA ALA A 96 -7.92 5.35 -2.80
C ALA A 96 -8.68 4.04 -2.57
N VAL A 97 -9.79 4.06 -1.84
CA VAL A 97 -10.63 2.87 -1.64
C VAL A 97 -11.27 2.43 -2.95
N LEU A 98 -11.87 3.34 -3.72
CA LEU A 98 -12.56 2.99 -4.97
C LEU A 98 -11.59 2.51 -6.05
N GLN A 99 -10.44 3.18 -6.21
CA GLN A 99 -9.41 2.74 -7.13
C GLN A 99 -8.83 1.39 -6.72
N THR A 100 -8.53 1.19 -5.44
CA THR A 100 -8.01 -0.11 -4.96
C THR A 100 -9.02 -1.22 -5.17
N ALA A 101 -10.27 -1.03 -4.77
CA ALA A 101 -11.32 -2.03 -4.93
C ALA A 101 -11.55 -2.36 -6.43
N GLY A 102 -11.65 -1.34 -7.28
CA GLY A 102 -11.81 -1.50 -8.73
C GLY A 102 -10.63 -2.23 -9.36
N GLN A 103 -9.40 -1.79 -9.04
CA GLN A 103 -8.18 -2.38 -9.57
C GLN A 103 -8.00 -3.82 -9.14
N ILE A 104 -8.24 -4.15 -7.87
CA ILE A 104 -8.16 -5.53 -7.37
C ILE A 104 -9.21 -6.40 -8.04
N LEU A 105 -10.46 -5.94 -8.10
CA LEU A 105 -11.56 -6.68 -8.73
C LEU A 105 -11.27 -6.97 -10.20
N LEU A 106 -11.02 -5.93 -10.99
CA LEU A 106 -10.84 -6.04 -12.44
C LEU A 106 -9.56 -6.80 -12.79
N SER A 107 -8.46 -6.52 -12.09
CA SER A 107 -7.17 -7.18 -12.35
C SER A 107 -7.16 -8.63 -11.90
N ALA A 108 -7.84 -8.99 -10.80
CA ALA A 108 -7.97 -10.38 -10.37
C ALA A 108 -8.83 -11.19 -11.34
N LEU A 109 -9.95 -10.64 -11.81
CA LEU A 109 -10.80 -11.26 -12.83
C LEU A 109 -10.04 -11.47 -14.14
N ALA A 110 -9.35 -10.43 -14.63
CA ALA A 110 -8.53 -10.52 -15.83
C ALA A 110 -7.38 -11.53 -15.66
N GLY A 111 -6.66 -11.46 -14.54
CA GLY A 111 -5.55 -12.37 -14.23
C GLY A 111 -6.00 -13.83 -14.17
N TYR A 112 -7.14 -14.11 -13.53
CA TYR A 112 -7.69 -15.47 -13.43
C TYR A 112 -8.17 -15.99 -14.79
N GLY A 113 -8.93 -15.16 -15.52
CA GLY A 113 -9.40 -15.51 -16.87
C GLY A 113 -8.24 -15.84 -17.81
N LEU A 114 -7.17 -15.06 -17.78
CA LEU A 114 -5.98 -15.26 -18.61
C LEU A 114 -5.07 -16.42 -18.14
N ALA A 115 -5.18 -16.86 -16.89
CA ALA A 115 -4.40 -17.97 -16.35
C ALA A 115 -5.11 -19.32 -16.44
N ARG A 116 -6.43 -19.35 -16.27
CA ARG A 116 -7.19 -20.59 -16.01
C ARG A 116 -8.24 -20.94 -17.05
N ILE A 117 -8.81 -19.96 -17.75
CA ILE A 117 -9.87 -20.24 -18.73
C ILE A 117 -9.21 -20.58 -20.07
N PRO A 118 -9.42 -21.80 -20.61
CA PRO A 118 -8.79 -22.22 -21.85
C PRO A 118 -9.44 -21.51 -23.05
N TYR A 119 -8.88 -20.35 -23.41
CA TYR A 119 -9.28 -19.59 -24.58
C TYR A 119 -8.11 -19.43 -25.54
N ARG A 120 -8.35 -19.59 -26.85
CA ARG A 120 -7.29 -19.62 -27.87
C ARG A 120 -6.44 -18.34 -27.95
N TRP A 121 -6.99 -17.20 -27.53
CA TRP A 121 -6.32 -15.89 -27.59
C TRP A 121 -5.84 -15.37 -26.23
N SER A 122 -5.88 -16.17 -25.16
CA SER A 122 -5.52 -15.71 -23.81
C SER A 122 -4.10 -15.16 -23.74
N ASN A 123 -3.14 -15.80 -24.40
CA ASN A 123 -1.75 -15.35 -24.42
C ASN A 123 -1.58 -14.05 -25.21
N GLN A 124 -2.28 -13.88 -26.33
CA GLN A 124 -2.22 -12.66 -27.15
C GLN A 124 -2.81 -11.46 -26.40
N VAL A 125 -3.95 -11.64 -25.73
CA VAL A 125 -4.54 -10.60 -24.87
C VAL A 125 -3.59 -10.25 -23.73
N PHE A 126 -2.95 -11.26 -23.11
CA PHE A 126 -1.96 -11.02 -22.07
C PHE A 126 -0.73 -10.25 -22.60
N TYR A 127 -0.23 -10.57 -23.80
CA TYR A 127 0.87 -9.82 -24.41
C TYR A 127 0.47 -8.37 -24.72
N ALA A 128 -0.76 -8.12 -25.16
CA ALA A 128 -1.26 -6.76 -25.34
C ALA A 128 -1.26 -5.98 -24.02
N ILE A 129 -1.65 -6.61 -22.90
CA ILE A 129 -1.55 -6.01 -21.56
C ILE A 129 -0.10 -5.76 -21.15
N LEU A 130 0.85 -6.64 -21.50
CA LEU A 130 2.26 -6.39 -21.22
C LEU A 130 2.81 -5.19 -21.99
N VAL A 131 2.39 -5.00 -23.24
CA VAL A 131 2.80 -3.85 -24.06
C VAL A 131 2.39 -2.54 -23.41
N THR A 132 1.24 -2.46 -22.74
CA THR A 132 0.83 -1.22 -22.05
C THR A 132 1.75 -0.86 -20.88
N LEU A 133 2.45 -1.84 -20.28
CA LEU A 133 3.44 -1.60 -19.23
C LEU A 133 4.75 -1.01 -19.75
N MET A 134 5.02 -1.17 -21.04
CA MET A 134 6.21 -0.61 -21.69
C MET A 134 6.02 0.87 -22.05
N ILE A 135 4.77 1.35 -22.05
CA ILE A 135 4.45 2.74 -22.37
C ILE A 135 4.63 3.59 -21.11
N PRO A 136 5.51 4.61 -21.11
CA PRO A 136 5.68 5.48 -19.95
C PRO A 136 4.37 6.23 -19.63
N SER A 137 4.01 6.30 -18.36
CA SER A 137 2.79 6.99 -17.91
C SER A 137 2.73 8.47 -18.33
N ALA A 138 3.89 9.13 -18.45
CA ALA A 138 4.00 10.50 -18.92
C ALA A 138 3.49 10.70 -20.37
N VAL A 139 3.66 9.69 -21.24
CA VAL A 139 3.25 9.78 -22.65
C VAL A 139 1.73 9.71 -22.78
N ILE A 140 1.08 8.89 -21.95
CA ILE A 140 -0.38 8.71 -21.96
C ILE A 140 -1.11 9.78 -21.14
N PHE A 141 -0.41 10.55 -20.30
CA PHE A 141 -1.00 11.54 -19.40
C PHE A 141 -1.87 12.57 -20.13
N VAL A 142 -1.33 13.22 -21.17
CA VAL A 142 -2.05 14.24 -21.95
C VAL A 142 -3.26 13.65 -22.69
N PRO A 143 -3.13 12.53 -23.43
CA PRO A 143 -4.29 11.86 -24.02
C PRO A 143 -5.38 11.49 -23.01
N THR A 144 -5.01 10.95 -21.85
CA THR A 144 -5.98 10.59 -20.80
C THR A 144 -6.68 11.83 -20.25
N TYR A 145 -5.97 12.94 -20.02
CA TYR A 145 -6.56 14.22 -19.64
C TYR A 145 -7.58 14.70 -20.69
N VAL A 146 -7.24 14.65 -21.98
CA VAL A 146 -8.14 15.08 -23.06
C VAL A 146 -9.43 14.25 -23.06
N ILE A 147 -9.35 12.94 -22.85
CA ILE A 147 -10.54 12.07 -22.76
C ILE A 147 -11.39 12.46 -21.55
N VAL A 148 -10.79 12.61 -20.38
CA VAL A 148 -11.50 12.97 -19.13
C VAL A 148 -12.15 14.35 -19.25
N SER A 149 -11.46 15.31 -19.87
CA SER A 149 -12.00 16.64 -20.15
C SER A 149 -13.16 16.60 -21.15
N TYR A 150 -13.02 15.84 -22.25
CA TYR A 150 -14.09 15.65 -23.24
C TYR A 150 -15.35 15.02 -22.63
N LEU A 151 -15.17 14.11 -21.66
CA LEU A 151 -16.28 13.50 -20.91
C LEU A 151 -16.91 14.43 -19.86
N GLY A 152 -16.36 15.62 -19.65
CA GLY A 152 -16.82 16.56 -18.62
C GLY A 152 -16.52 16.07 -17.19
N TRP A 153 -15.46 15.28 -17.00
CA TRP A 153 -15.13 14.65 -15.71
C TRP A 153 -14.07 15.43 -14.90
N VAL A 154 -13.66 16.61 -15.36
CA VAL A 154 -12.78 17.52 -14.60
C VAL A 154 -13.44 17.91 -13.28
N SER A 155 -12.68 17.96 -12.20
CA SER A 155 -13.14 18.20 -10.82
C SER A 155 -14.20 17.22 -10.31
N THR A 156 -14.33 16.04 -10.92
CA THR A 156 -15.29 15.02 -10.47
C THR A 156 -14.61 13.77 -9.93
N LEU A 157 -15.31 13.07 -9.04
CA LEU A 157 -14.82 11.81 -8.48
C LEU A 157 -14.55 10.75 -9.56
N GLN A 158 -15.40 10.64 -10.60
CA GLN A 158 -15.15 9.68 -11.68
C GLN A 158 -13.88 10.02 -12.48
N GLY A 159 -13.57 11.30 -12.71
CA GLY A 159 -12.34 11.72 -13.40
C GLY A 159 -11.08 11.36 -12.61
N LEU A 160 -11.18 11.35 -11.28
CA LEU A 160 -10.09 10.96 -10.39
C LEU A 160 -9.98 9.44 -10.24
N VAL A 161 -11.10 8.72 -10.20
CA VAL A 161 -11.12 7.27 -9.91
C VAL A 161 -10.95 6.42 -11.17
N VAL A 162 -11.80 6.60 -12.18
CA VAL A 162 -11.98 5.67 -13.30
C VAL A 162 -10.68 5.39 -14.08
N PRO A 163 -9.82 6.37 -14.40
CA PRO A 163 -8.58 6.10 -15.13
C PRO A 163 -7.63 5.13 -14.41
N GLY A 164 -7.70 5.05 -13.08
CA GLY A 164 -6.83 4.23 -12.24
C GLY A 164 -7.42 2.86 -11.85
N VAL A 165 -8.66 2.52 -12.23
CA VAL A 165 -9.30 1.26 -11.78
C VAL A 165 -8.79 0.01 -12.47
N PHE A 166 -7.86 0.12 -13.43
CA PHE A 166 -7.23 -1.03 -14.06
C PHE A 166 -5.72 -0.83 -14.14
N SER A 167 -4.98 -1.90 -13.87
CA SER A 167 -3.52 -1.90 -13.98
C SER A 167 -3.05 -3.18 -14.66
N GLY A 168 -2.30 -3.02 -15.75
CA GLY A 168 -1.65 -4.15 -16.40
C GLY A 168 -0.64 -4.85 -15.48
N PHE A 169 0.00 -4.11 -14.57
CA PHE A 169 0.99 -4.66 -13.63
C PHE A 169 0.31 -5.53 -12.58
N THR A 170 -0.78 -5.05 -11.99
CA THR A 170 -1.59 -5.83 -11.04
C THR A 170 -2.20 -7.06 -11.73
N THR A 171 -2.68 -6.90 -12.97
CA THR A 171 -3.20 -8.02 -13.78
C THR A 171 -2.12 -9.05 -14.07
N PHE A 172 -0.91 -8.60 -14.41
CA PHE A 172 0.25 -9.46 -14.60
C PHE A 172 0.54 -10.27 -13.34
N LEU A 173 0.64 -9.62 -12.17
CA LEU A 173 0.93 -10.29 -10.91
C LEU A 173 -0.14 -11.30 -10.52
N PHE A 174 -1.42 -10.96 -10.68
CA PHE A 174 -2.51 -11.92 -10.46
C PHE A 174 -2.41 -13.11 -11.39
N ARG A 175 -2.14 -12.90 -12.68
CA ARG A 175 -1.96 -14.02 -13.62
C ARG A 175 -0.79 -14.92 -13.21
N GLN A 176 0.36 -14.35 -12.83
CA GLN A 176 1.51 -15.14 -12.37
C GLN A 176 1.16 -15.95 -11.13
N PHE A 177 0.46 -15.36 -10.17
CA PHE A 177 -0.01 -16.04 -8.98
C PHE A 177 -0.97 -17.20 -9.33
N PHE A 178 -1.99 -16.95 -10.15
CA PHE A 178 -2.99 -17.97 -10.50
C PHE A 178 -2.44 -19.10 -11.35
N LEU A 179 -1.37 -18.90 -12.13
CA LEU A 179 -0.70 -20.02 -12.82
C LEU A 179 -0.15 -21.06 -11.82
N GLY A 180 0.38 -20.60 -10.68
CA GLY A 180 0.93 -21.45 -9.62
C GLY A 180 -0.08 -21.94 -8.58
N PHE A 181 -1.34 -21.50 -8.65
CA PHE A 181 -2.40 -21.98 -7.76
C PHE A 181 -2.63 -23.51 -7.97
N PRO A 182 -2.97 -24.31 -6.94
CA PRO A 182 -3.24 -25.74 -7.11
C PRO A 182 -4.47 -25.98 -7.99
N ARG A 183 -4.32 -26.74 -9.09
CA ARG A 183 -5.43 -27.04 -10.00
C ARG A 183 -6.44 -28.00 -9.39
N GLU A 184 -5.97 -28.85 -8.50
CA GLU A 184 -6.74 -29.88 -7.81
C GLU A 184 -7.89 -29.27 -7.00
N LEU A 185 -7.67 -28.09 -6.40
CA LEU A 185 -8.70 -27.34 -5.67
C LEU A 185 -9.81 -26.82 -6.61
N GLU A 186 -9.43 -26.37 -7.80
CA GLU A 186 -10.39 -25.90 -8.81
C GLU A 186 -11.17 -27.06 -9.42
N GLU A 187 -10.50 -28.18 -9.71
CA GLU A 187 -11.10 -29.40 -10.23
C GLU A 187 -12.09 -30.01 -9.24
N ALA A 188 -11.77 -30.04 -7.95
CA ALA A 188 -12.69 -30.48 -6.90
C ALA A 188 -13.99 -29.64 -6.91
N GLY A 189 -13.86 -28.31 -6.97
CA GLY A 189 -15.04 -27.43 -7.10
C GLY A 189 -15.85 -27.67 -8.36
N ARG A 190 -15.20 -28.02 -9.48
CA ARG A 190 -15.90 -28.36 -10.73
C ARG A 190 -16.62 -29.71 -10.66
N VAL A 191 -16.07 -30.70 -9.94
CA VAL A 191 -16.74 -31.96 -9.64
C VAL A 191 -18.00 -31.70 -8.78
N ASP A 192 -17.94 -30.74 -7.86
CA ASP A 192 -19.09 -30.25 -7.08
C ASP A 192 -20.08 -29.39 -7.90
N GLY A 193 -19.89 -29.27 -9.22
CA GLY A 193 -20.79 -28.57 -10.13
C GLY A 193 -20.55 -27.06 -10.28
N LEU A 194 -19.47 -26.50 -9.70
CA LEU A 194 -19.14 -25.10 -9.89
C LEU A 194 -18.55 -24.84 -11.28
N GLY A 195 -19.08 -23.83 -11.98
CA GLY A 195 -18.42 -23.25 -13.16
C GLY A 195 -17.25 -22.33 -12.78
N TYR A 196 -16.53 -21.79 -13.78
CA TYR A 196 -15.37 -20.91 -13.55
C TYR A 196 -15.66 -19.73 -12.61
N TRP A 197 -16.83 -19.11 -12.74
CA TRP A 197 -17.25 -18.01 -11.88
C TRP A 197 -17.46 -18.45 -10.43
N GLY A 198 -18.08 -19.62 -10.23
CA GLY A 198 -18.31 -20.20 -8.90
C GLY A 198 -16.99 -20.59 -8.23
N VAL A 199 -16.10 -21.25 -8.97
CA VAL A 199 -14.75 -21.62 -8.51
C VAL A 199 -13.95 -20.37 -8.13
N PHE A 200 -13.98 -19.33 -8.96
CA PHE A 200 -13.26 -18.10 -8.70
C PHE A 200 -13.65 -17.49 -7.34
N TRP A 201 -14.95 -17.25 -7.12
CA TRP A 201 -15.42 -16.55 -5.91
C TRP A 201 -15.39 -17.42 -4.65
N ARG A 202 -15.69 -18.72 -4.76
CA ARG A 202 -15.84 -19.59 -3.58
C ARG A 202 -14.56 -20.30 -3.18
N ILE A 203 -13.63 -20.50 -4.11
CA ILE A 203 -12.40 -21.27 -3.87
C ILE A 203 -11.18 -20.38 -4.04
N VAL A 204 -11.03 -19.76 -5.21
CA VAL A 204 -9.79 -19.05 -5.55
C VAL A 204 -9.62 -17.79 -4.72
N VAL A 205 -10.62 -16.91 -4.68
CA VAL A 205 -10.54 -15.62 -3.95
C VAL A 205 -10.24 -15.80 -2.46
N PRO A 206 -10.95 -16.67 -1.69
CA PRO A 206 -10.63 -16.88 -0.26
C PRO A 206 -9.22 -17.41 -0.02
N ASN A 207 -8.71 -18.28 -0.91
CA ASN A 207 -7.36 -18.83 -0.81
C ASN A 207 -6.28 -17.90 -1.38
N SER A 208 -6.66 -16.76 -1.97
CA SER A 208 -5.76 -15.77 -2.55
C SER A 208 -5.62 -14.50 -1.69
N PHE A 209 -6.08 -14.55 -0.44
CA PHE A 209 -6.15 -13.36 0.41
C PHE A 209 -4.76 -12.72 0.64
N GLY A 210 -3.69 -13.51 0.71
CA GLY A 210 -2.33 -12.99 0.85
C GLY A 210 -1.89 -12.10 -0.32
N ILE A 211 -2.07 -12.57 -1.56
CA ILE A 211 -1.72 -11.76 -2.76
C ILE A 211 -2.67 -10.58 -2.93
N ILE A 212 -3.97 -10.76 -2.64
CA ILE A 212 -4.96 -9.67 -2.67
C ILE A 212 -4.57 -8.58 -1.67
N ALA A 213 -4.22 -8.94 -0.43
CA ALA A 213 -3.80 -7.98 0.59
C ALA A 213 -2.52 -7.23 0.18
N ALA A 214 -1.52 -7.93 -0.34
CA ALA A 214 -0.28 -7.31 -0.80
C ALA A 214 -0.52 -6.31 -1.94
N LEU A 215 -1.29 -6.69 -2.96
CA LEU A 215 -1.61 -5.80 -4.08
C LEU A 215 -2.52 -4.65 -3.65
N SER A 216 -3.45 -4.87 -2.70
CA SER A 216 -4.31 -3.82 -2.16
C SER A 216 -3.49 -2.75 -1.43
N VAL A 217 -2.50 -3.14 -0.61
CA VAL A 217 -1.62 -2.18 0.08
C VAL A 217 -0.86 -1.32 -0.93
N ILE A 218 -0.22 -1.96 -1.92
CA ILE A 218 0.59 -1.24 -2.92
C ILE A 218 -0.30 -0.28 -3.73
N THR A 219 -1.48 -0.73 -4.14
CA THR A 219 -2.43 0.08 -4.92
C THR A 219 -2.98 1.24 -4.10
N PHE A 220 -3.34 1.00 -2.84
CA PHE A 220 -3.84 2.03 -1.94
C PHE A 220 -2.78 3.10 -1.70
N ILE A 221 -1.55 2.71 -1.37
CA ILE A 221 -0.44 3.65 -1.14
C ILE A 221 -0.18 4.48 -2.41
N ALA A 222 -0.18 3.84 -3.59
CA ALA A 222 0.03 4.54 -4.85
C ALA A 222 -1.08 5.58 -5.13
N SER A 223 -2.34 5.22 -4.89
CA SER A 223 -3.48 6.12 -5.04
C SER A 223 -3.46 7.26 -4.02
N TRP A 224 -3.19 6.95 -2.75
CA TRP A 224 -3.11 7.93 -1.66
C TRP A 224 -1.99 8.96 -1.88
N ASN A 225 -0.85 8.52 -2.40
CA ASN A 225 0.29 9.38 -2.69
C ASN A 225 0.23 10.01 -4.10
N ALA A 226 -0.83 9.78 -4.86
CA ALA A 226 -0.98 10.37 -6.18
C ALA A 226 -1.11 11.90 -6.06
N PHE A 227 -0.20 12.61 -6.72
CA PHE A 227 -0.16 14.07 -6.69
C PHE A 227 -0.51 14.68 -8.05
N LEU A 228 0.23 14.32 -9.10
CA LEU A 228 0.15 15.00 -10.39
C LEU A 228 -1.22 14.87 -11.06
N TRP A 229 -1.83 13.69 -11.04
CA TRP A 229 -3.15 13.50 -11.66
C TRP A 229 -4.26 14.25 -10.90
N PRO A 230 -4.39 14.12 -9.56
CA PRO A 230 -5.32 14.95 -8.80
C PRO A 230 -5.10 16.45 -8.94
N LEU A 231 -3.85 16.91 -9.02
CA LEU A 231 -3.55 18.34 -9.21
C LEU A 231 -4.10 18.88 -10.54
N VAL A 232 -4.00 18.09 -11.62
CA VAL A 232 -4.43 18.52 -12.96
C VAL A 232 -5.94 18.37 -13.16
N ILE A 233 -6.54 17.32 -12.59
CA ILE A 233 -7.97 17.02 -12.75
C ILE A 233 -8.82 17.74 -11.71
N GLY A 234 -8.39 17.82 -10.45
CA GLY A 234 -9.08 18.50 -9.37
C GLY A 234 -8.81 20.00 -9.41
N GLN A 235 -9.41 20.70 -10.38
CA GLN A 235 -9.24 22.14 -10.53
C GLN A 235 -9.99 22.91 -9.43
N ASP A 236 -11.13 22.39 -9.00
CA ASP A 236 -11.91 22.92 -7.89
C ASP A 236 -11.42 22.34 -6.55
N SER A 237 -11.38 23.19 -5.51
CA SER A 237 -10.91 22.79 -4.18
C SER A 237 -11.73 21.68 -3.53
N SER A 238 -13.00 21.55 -3.92
CA SER A 238 -13.89 20.46 -3.50
C SER A 238 -13.43 19.08 -3.99
N ALA A 239 -12.58 19.01 -5.01
CA ALA A 239 -12.06 17.76 -5.58
C ALA A 239 -10.60 17.48 -5.18
N TRP A 240 -9.98 18.35 -4.37
CA TRP A 240 -8.59 18.18 -3.98
C TRP A 240 -8.39 16.93 -3.12
N THR A 241 -7.27 16.25 -3.34
CA THR A 241 -6.76 15.21 -2.45
C THR A 241 -5.85 15.83 -1.40
N VAL A 242 -5.56 15.09 -0.34
CA VAL A 242 -4.68 15.51 0.76
C VAL A 242 -3.29 15.88 0.24
N GLN A 243 -2.78 15.20 -0.79
CA GLN A 243 -1.50 15.54 -1.41
C GLN A 243 -1.53 16.91 -2.10
N VAL A 244 -2.64 17.23 -2.78
CA VAL A 244 -2.85 18.55 -3.41
C VAL A 244 -3.00 19.62 -2.34
N VAL A 245 -3.82 19.36 -1.31
CA VAL A 245 -4.01 20.26 -0.18
C VAL A 245 -2.69 20.56 0.52
N LEU A 246 -1.87 19.55 0.82
CA LEU A 246 -0.57 19.72 1.46
C LEU A 246 0.39 20.57 0.61
N SER A 247 0.32 20.44 -0.71
CA SER A 247 1.14 21.29 -1.60
C SER A 247 0.71 22.76 -1.58
N ASN A 248 -0.54 23.06 -1.23
CA ASN A 248 -1.05 24.43 -1.20
C ASN A 248 -0.44 25.24 -0.04
N PHE A 249 -0.10 24.59 1.09
CA PHE A 249 0.62 25.25 2.19
C PHE A 249 1.96 25.86 1.76
N LEU A 250 2.61 25.32 0.72
CA LEU A 250 3.87 25.85 0.19
C LEU A 250 3.67 27.01 -0.79
N ASN A 251 2.46 27.19 -1.31
CA ASN A 251 2.11 28.21 -2.29
C ASN A 251 1.30 29.37 -1.68
N ALA A 252 0.84 29.21 -0.43
CA ALA A 252 0.14 30.24 0.31
C ALA A 252 1.02 31.48 0.53
N GLN A 253 0.36 32.66 0.55
CA GLN A 253 1.04 33.94 0.72
C GLN A 253 1.70 34.07 2.11
N VAL A 254 1.21 33.30 3.09
CA VAL A 254 1.82 33.08 4.40
C VAL A 254 2.09 31.58 4.54
N LEU A 255 3.33 31.21 4.83
CA LEU A 255 3.74 29.82 4.97
C LEU A 255 3.47 29.32 6.40
N ASN A 256 2.31 28.72 6.64
CA ASN A 256 1.99 28.12 7.94
C ASN A 256 2.71 26.76 8.08
N LEU A 257 4.00 26.80 8.47
CA LEU A 257 4.83 25.60 8.51
C LEU A 257 4.33 24.56 9.51
N HIS A 258 3.82 24.99 10.68
CA HIS A 258 3.29 24.07 11.68
C HIS A 258 2.07 23.30 11.15
N GLU A 259 1.19 23.96 10.38
CA GLU A 259 0.04 23.33 9.73
C GLU A 259 0.47 22.33 8.64
N LEU A 260 1.49 22.66 7.85
CA LEU A 260 2.06 21.70 6.90
C LEU A 260 2.58 20.44 7.61
N PHE A 261 3.32 20.59 8.71
CA PHE A 261 3.88 19.46 9.45
C PHE A 261 2.81 18.64 10.17
N ILE A 262 1.82 19.28 10.79
CA ILE A 262 0.72 18.56 11.47
C ILE A 262 -0.22 17.89 10.45
N GLY A 263 -0.48 18.55 9.31
CA GLY A 263 -1.21 17.99 8.18
C GLY A 263 -0.51 16.77 7.59
N ALA A 264 0.80 16.85 7.36
CA ALA A 264 1.60 15.70 6.90
C ALA A 264 1.57 14.54 7.92
N THR A 265 1.65 14.85 9.22
CA THR A 265 1.55 13.86 10.30
C THR A 265 0.20 13.12 10.25
N ILE A 266 -0.90 13.85 10.13
CA ILE A 266 -2.25 13.26 10.06
C ILE A 266 -2.47 12.49 8.76
N ALA A 267 -1.96 13.00 7.63
CA ALA A 267 -2.07 12.37 6.32
C ALA A 267 -1.37 11.01 6.22
N ILE A 268 -0.39 10.73 7.09
CA ILE A 268 0.29 9.43 7.16
C ILE A 268 -0.52 8.38 7.94
N LEU A 269 -1.39 8.79 8.87
CA LEU A 269 -2.12 7.87 9.75
C LEU A 269 -2.93 6.80 9.00
N PRO A 270 -3.68 7.12 7.92
CA PRO A 270 -4.43 6.11 7.18
C PRO A 270 -3.54 5.01 6.58
N LEU A 271 -2.33 5.37 6.12
CA LEU A 271 -1.36 4.41 5.59
C LEU A 271 -0.84 3.47 6.67
N VAL A 272 -0.54 4.00 7.86
CA VAL A 272 -0.11 3.22 9.03
C VAL A 272 -1.21 2.26 9.46
N ILE A 273 -2.45 2.75 9.56
CA ILE A 273 -3.62 1.95 9.93
C ILE A 273 -3.79 0.78 8.97
N ILE A 274 -3.79 1.05 7.66
CA ILE A 274 -3.95 0.01 6.62
C ILE A 274 -2.82 -1.01 6.68
N PHE A 275 -1.58 -0.56 6.84
CA PHE A 275 -0.44 -1.45 7.00
C PHE A 275 -0.60 -2.36 8.23
N LEU A 276 -0.99 -1.81 9.38
CA LEU A 276 -1.18 -2.59 10.62
C LEU A 276 -2.28 -3.66 10.49
N PHE A 277 -3.34 -3.38 9.72
CA PHE A 277 -4.40 -4.35 9.45
C PHE A 277 -4.01 -5.40 8.41
N LEU A 278 -3.26 -5.02 7.37
CA LEU A 278 -2.93 -5.90 6.25
C LEU A 278 -1.61 -6.68 6.41
N GLN A 279 -0.70 -6.24 7.29
CA GLN A 279 0.60 -6.89 7.51
C GLN A 279 0.49 -8.39 7.87
N ARG A 280 -0.54 -8.79 8.64
CA ARG A 280 -0.71 -10.20 9.05
C ARG A 280 -0.89 -11.11 7.84
N TYR A 281 -1.63 -10.65 6.84
CA TYR A 281 -1.94 -11.40 5.64
C TYR A 281 -0.75 -11.44 4.66
N ILE A 282 0.04 -10.36 4.63
CA ILE A 282 1.30 -10.32 3.88
C ILE A 282 2.29 -11.34 4.46
N VAL A 283 2.41 -11.42 5.79
CA VAL A 283 3.31 -12.35 6.49
C VAL A 283 2.87 -13.81 6.35
N GLU A 284 1.56 -14.09 6.37
CA GLU A 284 1.02 -15.44 6.17
C GLU A 284 1.30 -15.98 4.76
N GLY A 285 1.20 -15.13 3.73
CA GLY A 285 1.54 -15.51 2.35
C GLY A 285 2.99 -15.97 2.16
N TYR A 286 3.92 -15.39 2.93
CA TYR A 286 5.33 -15.80 2.89
C TYR A 286 5.56 -17.18 3.50
N LYS A 287 4.84 -17.53 4.58
CA LYS A 287 5.00 -18.81 5.30
C LYS A 287 4.63 -20.02 4.45
N GLN A 288 3.67 -19.89 3.53
CA GLN A 288 3.30 -20.98 2.62
C GLN A 288 4.33 -21.23 1.52
N SER A 289 5.12 -20.21 1.12
CA SER A 289 6.20 -20.39 0.14
C SER A 289 7.43 -21.11 0.71
N GLY A 290 7.63 -21.05 2.03
CA GLY A 290 8.76 -21.69 2.73
C GLY A 290 8.55 -23.17 3.10
N LEU A 291 7.35 -23.72 2.88
CA LEU A 291 7.04 -25.14 3.12
C LEU A 291 7.39 -26.06 1.94
N LYS A 292 7.96 -25.51 0.86
CA LYS A 292 8.65 -26.30 -0.16
C LYS A 292 10.14 -26.37 0.20
N GLY A 293 10.44 -27.22 1.18
CA GLY A 293 11.78 -27.59 1.64
C GLY A 293 11.70 -28.90 2.41
#